data_AF-A0A087TU67-F1
#
_entry.id   AF-A0A087TU67-F1
#
_cell.length_a   1.000
_cell.length_b   1.000
_cell.length_c   1.000
_cell.angle_alpha   90.00
_cell.angle_beta   90.00
_cell.angle_gamma   90.00
#
_symmetry.space_group_name_H-M   'P 1'
#
loop_
_entity.id
_entity.type
_entity.pdbx_description
1 polymer ?
#
loop_
_entity_poly.entity_id
_entity_poly.type
_entity_poly.pdbx_seq_one_letter_code
_entity_poly.pdbx_strand_id
1 'polypeptide(L)'
;MKSKPLHYTVVLTAACLCYYNAVQCGFVFDDISAIRDNKDLRPSTPLSNIFFNDFWGTPIHKEHSHKSYRPLCVLTFRLNYALHQLNPWGYHLLNVVLHVLVCLLYLRCCYEIVCRKHQ
;
A
#
# COMPACT_ATOMS: atom_id res chain seq x y z
N MET A 1 9.30 17.36 -26.98
CA MET A 1 8.06 16.64 -26.58
C MET A 1 8.13 15.11 -26.71
N LYS A 2 8.96 14.51 -27.58
CA LYS A 2 9.01 13.05 -27.81
C LYS A 2 9.66 12.20 -26.67
N SER A 3 10.38 12.79 -25.73
CA SER A 3 11.08 12.07 -24.65
C SER A 3 10.20 11.76 -23.42
N LYS A 4 9.07 12.46 -23.24
CA LYS A 4 8.15 12.21 -22.12
C LYS A 4 7.72 10.75 -22.03
N PRO A 5 7.18 10.09 -23.09
CA PRO A 5 6.77 8.70 -23.00
C PRO A 5 7.92 7.76 -22.59
N LEU A 6 9.14 8.01 -23.08
CA LEU A 6 10.32 7.23 -22.70
C LEU A 6 10.58 7.29 -21.18
N HIS A 7 10.50 8.47 -20.57
CA HIS A 7 10.73 8.61 -19.13
C HIS A 7 9.66 7.86 -18.31
N TYR A 8 8.39 7.92 -18.70
CA TYR A 8 7.32 7.14 -18.05
C TYR A 8 7.58 5.64 -18.17
N THR A 9 7.99 5.16 -19.36
CA THR A 9 8.32 3.75 -19.57
C THR A 9 9.49 3.31 -18.70
N VAL A 10 10.56 4.10 -18.62
CA VAL A 10 11.74 3.79 -17.79
C VAL A 10 11.36 3.70 -16.31
N VAL A 11 10.56 4.65 -15.79
CA VAL A 11 10.13 4.62 -14.39
C VAL A 11 9.23 3.42 -14.10
N LEU A 12 8.28 3.12 -15.00
CA LEU A 12 7.40 1.95 -14.88
C LEU A 12 8.20 0.65 -14.83
N THR A 13 9.11 0.44 -15.79
CA THR A 13 9.89 -0.80 -15.86
C THR A 13 10.84 -0.94 -14.68
N ALA A 14 11.53 0.13 -14.28
CA ALA A 14 12.41 0.12 -13.11
C ALA A 14 11.64 -0.23 -11.83
N ALA A 15 10.51 0.45 -11.57
CA ALA A 15 9.69 0.18 -10.39
C ALA A 15 9.18 -1.26 -10.33
N CYS A 16 8.73 -1.82 -11.46
CA CYS A 16 8.30 -3.22 -11.51
C CYS A 16 9.46 -4.21 -11.28
N LEU A 17 10.60 -4.00 -11.96
CA LEU A 17 11.74 -4.92 -11.89
C LEU A 17 12.37 -4.94 -10.49
N CYS A 18 12.47 -3.80 -9.82
CA CYS A 18 13.02 -3.71 -8.46
C CYS A 18 12.23 -4.53 -7.42
N TYR A 19 10.92 -4.75 -7.63
CA TYR A 19 10.06 -5.46 -6.70
C TYR A 19 9.49 -6.78 -7.26
N TYR A 20 9.93 -7.21 -8.45
CA TYR A 20 9.42 -8.42 -9.09
C TYR A 20 9.61 -9.67 -8.20
N ASN A 21 10.77 -9.80 -7.57
CA ASN A 21 11.06 -10.90 -6.65
C ASN A 21 10.22 -10.85 -5.37
N ALA A 22 9.85 -9.66 -4.89
CA ALA A 22 9.10 -9.47 -3.65
C ALA A 22 7.66 -10.02 -3.75
N VAL A 23 7.08 -10.06 -4.96
CA VAL A 23 5.71 -10.57 -5.19
C VAL A 23 5.57 -12.06 -4.85
N GLN A 24 6.67 -12.82 -4.90
CA GLN A 24 6.69 -14.25 -4.60
C GLN A 24 7.06 -14.56 -3.13
N CYS A 25 7.32 -13.52 -2.32
CA CYS A 25 7.63 -13.69 -0.91
C CYS A 25 6.36 -13.97 -0.08
N GLY A 26 6.55 -14.58 1.09
CA GLY A 26 5.50 -14.74 2.09
C GLY A 26 5.43 -13.58 3.08
N PHE A 27 4.42 -13.59 3.94
CA PHE A 27 4.32 -12.65 5.06
C PHE A 27 5.48 -12.83 6.04
N VAL A 28 6.12 -11.72 6.42
CA VAL A 28 7.24 -11.71 7.37
C VAL A 28 7.09 -10.56 8.37
N PHE A 29 7.63 -10.75 9.58
CA PHE A 29 7.64 -9.74 10.65
C PHE A 29 6.26 -9.10 10.88
N ASP A 30 6.15 -7.80 10.65
CA ASP A 30 4.98 -6.97 10.88
C ASP A 30 3.77 -7.39 10.03
N ASP A 31 3.97 -8.05 8.89
CA ASP A 31 2.87 -8.56 8.07
C ASP A 31 2.01 -9.56 8.86
N ILE A 32 2.63 -10.34 9.74
CA ILE A 32 1.94 -11.34 10.55
C ILE A 32 0.95 -10.62 11.47
N SER A 33 1.43 -9.65 12.25
CA SER A 33 0.59 -8.88 13.17
C SER A 33 -0.44 -8.01 12.43
N ALA A 34 -0.04 -7.33 11.35
CA ALA A 34 -0.88 -6.38 10.64
C ALA A 34 -1.94 -7.02 9.73
N ILE A 35 -1.69 -8.24 9.23
CA ILE A 35 -2.56 -8.90 8.25
C ILE A 35 -3.13 -10.23 8.79
N ARG A 36 -2.26 -11.13 9.25
CA ARG A 36 -2.67 -12.48 9.67
C ARG A 36 -3.38 -12.49 11.01
N ASP A 37 -2.97 -11.65 11.95
CA ASP A 37 -3.54 -11.64 13.31
C ASP A 37 -4.54 -10.49 13.52
N ASN A 38 -4.48 -9.46 12.69
CA ASN A 38 -5.40 -8.33 12.75
C ASN A 38 -6.84 -8.73 12.42
N LYS A 39 -7.72 -8.66 13.43
CA LYS A 39 -9.14 -9.01 13.32
C LYS A 39 -9.96 -8.01 12.51
N ASP A 40 -9.46 -6.79 12.32
CA ASP A 40 -10.18 -5.75 11.57
C ASP A 40 -10.27 -6.06 10.08
N LEU A 41 -9.44 -6.97 9.57
CA LEU A 41 -9.50 -7.43 8.18
C LEU A 41 -10.59 -8.50 7.96
N ARG A 42 -11.11 -9.10 9.04
CA ARG A 42 -12.06 -10.21 8.95
C ARG A 42 -13.48 -9.70 8.66
N PRO A 43 -14.27 -10.40 7.83
CA PRO A 43 -15.66 -10.00 7.55
C PRO A 43 -16.56 -10.08 8.78
N SER A 44 -16.18 -10.86 9.80
CA SER A 44 -16.91 -11.01 11.06
C SER A 44 -16.83 -9.79 11.99
N THR A 45 -15.87 -8.88 11.79
CA THR A 45 -15.76 -7.66 12.60
C THR A 45 -16.43 -6.47 11.90
N PRO A 46 -17.06 -5.54 12.64
CA PRO A 46 -17.63 -4.34 12.03
C PRO A 46 -16.57 -3.52 11.29
N LEU A 47 -16.91 -2.98 10.11
CA LEU A 47 -16.00 -2.14 9.33
C LEU A 47 -15.59 -0.86 10.10
N SER A 48 -16.48 -0.35 10.95
CA SER A 48 -16.25 0.82 11.79
C SER A 48 -15.04 0.66 12.72
N ASN A 49 -14.69 -0.57 13.12
CA ASN A 49 -13.55 -0.82 14.00
C ASN A 49 -12.23 -0.26 13.45
N ILE A 50 -12.06 -0.25 12.12
CA ILE A 50 -10.87 0.31 11.46
C ILE A 50 -10.61 1.77 11.85
N PHE A 51 -11.66 2.53 12.16
CA PHE A 51 -11.56 3.94 12.53
C PHE A 51 -11.36 4.17 14.04
N PHE A 52 -11.48 3.12 14.85
CA PHE A 52 -11.35 3.19 16.32
C PHE A 52 -10.19 2.35 16.87
N ASN A 53 -9.55 1.56 16.03
CA ASN A 53 -8.40 0.73 16.36
C ASN A 53 -7.11 1.33 15.78
N ASP A 54 -5.98 0.91 16.33
CA ASP A 54 -4.66 1.14 15.76
C ASP A 54 -4.37 0.21 14.57
N PHE A 55 -3.21 0.41 13.95
CA PHE A 55 -2.76 -0.34 12.77
C PHE A 55 -2.77 -1.86 12.96
N TRP A 56 -2.63 -2.34 14.20
CA TRP A 56 -2.52 -3.75 14.54
C TRP A 56 -3.87 -4.38 14.94
N GLY A 57 -4.95 -3.59 14.96
CA GLY A 57 -6.29 -4.04 15.34
C GLY A 57 -6.59 -3.96 16.84
N THR A 58 -5.80 -3.16 17.58
CA THR A 58 -6.04 -2.91 19.01
C THR A 58 -6.83 -1.61 19.19
N PRO A 59 -7.90 -1.56 20.00
CA PRO A 59 -8.62 -0.31 20.25
C PRO A 59 -7.71 0.81 20.73
N ILE A 60 -7.75 1.95 20.04
CA ILE A 60 -6.73 3.00 20.15
C ILE A 60 -6.70 3.66 21.55
N HIS A 61 -7.78 3.54 22.32
CA HIS A 61 -7.86 4.08 23.68
C HIS A 61 -7.13 3.22 24.72
N LYS A 62 -6.87 1.94 24.44
CA LYS A 62 -6.22 1.02 25.41
C LYS A 62 -4.75 1.36 25.63
N GLU A 63 -4.24 1.13 26.83
CA GLU A 63 -2.84 1.45 27.19
C GLU A 63 -1.80 0.68 26.36
N HIS A 64 -2.08 -0.59 26.05
CA HIS A 64 -1.21 -1.43 25.23
C HIS A 64 -1.34 -1.19 23.72
N SER A 65 -2.16 -0.23 23.28
CA SER A 65 -2.18 0.16 21.88
C SER A 65 -0.89 0.87 21.51
N HIS A 66 -0.36 0.59 20.33
CA HIS A 66 0.79 1.31 19.77
C HIS A 66 0.43 2.74 19.34
N LYS A 67 -0.86 3.13 19.41
CA LYS A 67 -1.39 4.44 18.99
C LYS A 67 -1.11 4.80 17.53
N SER A 68 -0.75 3.81 16.71
CA SER A 68 -0.42 3.97 15.29
C SER A 68 -1.70 4.04 14.46
N TYR A 69 -2.22 5.25 14.23
CA TYR A 69 -3.47 5.45 13.50
C TYR A 69 -3.28 5.46 11.97
N ARG A 70 -3.71 4.38 11.28
CA ARG A 70 -3.56 4.20 9.82
C ARG A 70 -4.81 3.57 9.17
N PRO A 71 -6.00 4.16 9.36
CA PRO A 71 -7.27 3.53 8.97
C PRO A 71 -7.36 3.22 7.48
N LEU A 72 -6.85 4.10 6.61
CA LEU A 72 -6.86 3.87 5.16
C LEU A 72 -5.99 2.68 4.73
N CYS A 73 -4.86 2.48 5.40
CA CYS A 73 -3.98 1.33 5.13
C CYS A 73 -4.61 0.02 5.60
N VAL A 74 -5.21 0.00 6.80
CA VAL A 74 -5.94 -1.18 7.28
C VAL A 74 -7.15 -1.47 6.39
N LEU A 75 -7.81 -0.44 5.86
CA LEU A 75 -8.91 -0.59 4.90
C LEU A 75 -8.43 -1.27 3.60
N THR A 76 -7.27 -0.88 3.04
CA THR A 76 -6.74 -1.59 1.86
C THR A 76 -6.39 -3.04 2.17
N PHE A 77 -5.91 -3.35 3.39
CA PHE A 77 -5.69 -4.73 3.79
C PHE A 77 -6.98 -5.54 3.95
N ARG A 78 -8.06 -4.93 4.43
CA ARG A 78 -9.38 -5.58 4.51
C ARG A 78 -9.95 -5.86 3.12
N LEU A 79 -9.81 -4.93 2.19
CA LEU A 79 -10.20 -5.15 0.80
C LEU A 79 -9.36 -6.25 0.14
N ASN A 80 -8.04 -6.26 0.37
CA ASN A 80 -7.19 -7.37 -0.07
C ASN A 80 -7.63 -8.71 0.52
N TYR A 81 -7.96 -8.76 1.81
CA TYR A 81 -8.45 -9.98 2.45
C TYR A 81 -9.76 -10.47 1.81
N ALA A 82 -10.66 -9.55 1.43
CA ALA A 82 -11.90 -9.91 0.75
C ALA A 82 -11.66 -10.54 -0.63
N LEU A 83 -10.57 -10.19 -1.32
CA LEU A 83 -10.24 -10.70 -2.66
C LEU A 83 -9.34 -11.94 -2.63
N HIS A 84 -8.31 -11.95 -1.78
CA HIS A 84 -7.23 -12.94 -1.78
C HIS A 84 -6.99 -13.60 -0.41
N GLN A 85 -7.80 -13.28 0.60
CA GLN A 85 -7.68 -13.80 1.97
C GLN A 85 -6.26 -13.65 2.51
N LEU A 86 -5.61 -14.72 2.98
CA LEU A 86 -4.24 -14.70 3.51
C LEU A 86 -3.19 -15.11 2.44
N ASN A 87 -3.48 -14.92 1.16
CA ASN A 87 -2.47 -15.13 0.11
C ASN A 87 -1.57 -13.87 -0.02
N PRO A 88 -0.27 -13.93 0.34
CA PRO A 88 0.63 -12.78 0.33
C PRO A 88 0.80 -12.14 -1.04
N TRP A 89 0.69 -12.95 -2.10
CA TRP A 89 0.87 -12.50 -3.48
C TRP A 89 -0.01 -11.30 -3.83
N GLY A 90 -1.27 -11.30 -3.39
CA GLY A 90 -2.22 -10.22 -3.63
C GLY A 90 -1.83 -8.90 -2.95
N TYR A 91 -1.31 -8.99 -1.73
CA TYR A 91 -0.86 -7.82 -0.97
C TYR A 91 0.39 -7.20 -1.59
N HIS A 92 1.37 -8.05 -1.95
CA HIS A 92 2.60 -7.58 -2.59
C HIS A 92 2.33 -7.00 -3.98
N LEU A 93 1.46 -7.64 -4.78
CA LEU A 93 1.06 -7.09 -6.08
C LEU A 93 0.41 -5.70 -5.93
N LEU A 94 -0.54 -5.54 -5.00
CA LEU A 94 -1.17 -4.24 -4.77
C LEU A 94 -0.14 -3.19 -4.37
N ASN A 95 0.81 -3.53 -3.49
CA ASN A 95 1.88 -2.62 -3.09
C ASN A 95 2.75 -2.19 -4.28
N VAL A 96 3.11 -3.10 -5.19
CA VAL A 96 3.86 -2.76 -6.41
C VAL A 96 3.04 -1.84 -7.32
N VAL A 97 1.75 -2.12 -7.53
CA VAL A 97 0.87 -1.27 -8.33
C VAL A 97 0.78 0.14 -7.74
N LEU A 98 0.54 0.26 -6.43
CA LEU A 98 0.48 1.56 -5.75
C LEU A 98 1.82 2.30 -5.82
N HIS A 99 2.94 1.60 -5.65
CA HIS A 99 4.28 2.18 -5.78
C HIS A 99 4.52 2.75 -7.19
N VAL A 100 4.22 1.97 -8.23
CA VAL A 100 4.29 2.42 -9.62
C VAL A 100 3.44 3.68 -9.82
N LEU A 101 2.18 3.68 -9.38
CA LEU A 101 1.28 4.84 -9.51
C LEU A 101 1.88 6.09 -8.85
N VAL A 102 2.41 5.97 -7.63
CA VAL A 102 3.06 7.09 -6.94
C VAL A 102 4.29 7.60 -7.70
N CYS A 103 5.14 6.71 -8.23
CA CYS A 103 6.30 7.10 -9.03
C CYS A 103 5.89 7.85 -10.31
N LEU A 104 4.85 7.39 -11.02
CA LEU A 104 4.36 8.06 -12.23
C LEU A 104 3.72 9.43 -11.91
N LEU A 105 2.97 9.52 -10.81
CA LEU A 105 2.40 10.79 -10.33
C LEU A 105 3.48 11.77 -9.91
N TYR A 106 4.52 11.30 -9.22
CA TYR A 106 5.67 12.13 -8.85
C TYR A 106 6.37 12.68 -10.10
N LEU A 107 6.66 11.83 -11.09
CA LEU A 107 7.25 12.26 -12.36
C LEU A 107 6.37 13.31 -13.07
N ARG A 108 5.04 13.11 -13.06
CA ARG A 108 4.07 14.06 -13.59
C ARG A 108 4.15 15.40 -12.86
N CYS A 109 4.18 15.40 -11.53
CA CYS A 109 4.32 16.60 -10.72
C CYS A 109 5.64 17.34 -11.03
N CYS A 110 6.76 16.61 -11.18
CA CYS A 110 8.04 17.20 -11.56
C CYS A 110 7.96 17.91 -12.91
N TYR A 111 7.31 17.31 -13.92
CA TYR A 111 7.12 17.99 -15.20
C TYR A 111 6.27 19.24 -15.09
N GLU A 112 5.18 19.20 -14.34
CA GLU A 112 4.31 20.37 -14.17
C GLU A 112 5.03 21.50 -13.45
N ILE A 113 5.82 21.22 -12.41
CA ILE A 113 6.52 22.25 -11.64
C ILE A 113 7.71 22.83 -12.42
N VAL A 114 8.52 21.98 -13.05
CA VAL A 114 9.75 22.42 -13.74
C VAL A 114 9.45 23.03 -15.10
N CYS A 115 8.54 22.44 -15.89
CA CYS A 115 8.23 22.98 -17.21
C CYS A 115 7.35 24.24 -17.15
N ARG A 116 6.56 24.45 -16.08
CA ARG A 116 5.86 25.74 -15.87
C ARG A 116 6.80 26.89 -15.55
N LYS A 117 8.00 26.66 -15.00
CA LYS A 117 8.97 27.73 -14.71
C LYS A 117 9.69 28.27 -15.96
N HIS A 118 9.56 27.61 -17.10
CA HIS A 118 10.24 27.97 -18.36
C HIS A 118 9.26 28.40 -19.47
N GLN A 119 7.99 28.66 -19.14
CA GLN A 119 7.03 29.40 -19.96
C GLN A 119 6.71 30.72 -19.28
#